data_AF-A0A0C9V425-F1
#
_entry.id   AF-A0A0C9V425-F1
#
_cell.length_a   1.000
_cell.length_b   1.000
_cell.length_c   1.000
_cell.angle_alpha   90.00
_cell.angle_beta   90.00
_cell.angle_gamma   90.00
#
_symmetry.space_group_name_H-M   'P 1'
#
loop_
_entity.id
_entity.type
_entity.pdbx_description
1 polymer ?
#
loop_
_entity_poly.entity_id
_entity_poly.type
_entity_poly.pdbx_seq_one_letter_code
_entity_poly.pdbx_strand_id
1 'polypeptide(L)'
;MFYNPNNVAFEASPLTTLIELECGLQLCEMMGYNRFENKDEPLAWGHIASGGTVANLESMWAARNLKFYPLSLRDASAEGAEMAFIRDTFSVKTCIGVTKLLKDCTAWELLNLNVSTVLDLPDRLHSEYSISPEFLDKVMSKYIIQSINKDTLMQRWGLTQQPVVLSPSTNHYSWPKAVAVLGIGSDNLLNIPVDIQARMNTEELDRMLQKCLDEKTPVYQVVAVIGTTEEGGIDRIEDIVKLREKYNALGMSFVIHADAAWGGYFATMLPKETFGRRKHGLPRADKPSSFVPHVGLREESAVQLAHVKFADSIAVDPHKAGYIPYPAGALCYRDGRMRYLLTWSAPYLHQGSGGESIGVYGIEGR
;
A
#
# COMPACT_ATOMS: atom_id res chain seq x y z
N MET A 1 17.69 -2.04 -24.07
CA MET A 1 18.99 -2.62 -23.65
C MET A 1 20.19 -1.90 -24.26
N PHE A 2 20.26 -1.65 -25.58
CA PHE A 2 21.42 -0.98 -26.22
C PHE A 2 21.82 0.37 -25.58
N TYR A 3 20.85 1.18 -25.18
CA TYR A 3 21.09 2.46 -24.49
C TYR A 3 21.41 2.32 -23.00
N ASN A 4 21.14 1.15 -22.40
CA ASN A 4 21.38 0.81 -20.99
C ASN A 4 21.01 1.92 -19.97
N PRO A 5 19.81 2.51 -20.05
CA PRO A 5 19.41 3.56 -19.11
C PRO A 5 19.26 2.98 -17.70
N ASN A 6 19.47 3.82 -16.69
CA ASN A 6 19.36 3.44 -15.29
C ASN A 6 18.29 4.28 -14.57
N ASN A 7 17.15 3.66 -14.24
CA ASN A 7 15.98 4.31 -13.67
C ASN A 7 16.13 4.73 -12.18
N VAL A 8 17.28 4.44 -11.55
CA VAL A 8 17.61 4.96 -10.21
C VAL A 8 17.64 6.48 -10.17
N ALA A 9 18.19 7.11 -11.21
CA ALA A 9 18.37 8.55 -11.26
C ALA A 9 17.87 9.10 -12.60
N PHE A 10 17.09 10.18 -12.55
CA PHE A 10 16.48 10.79 -13.74
C PHE A 10 17.53 11.19 -14.79
N GLU A 11 18.69 11.72 -14.38
CA GLU A 11 19.77 12.11 -15.28
C GLU A 11 20.36 10.94 -16.10
N ALA A 12 20.27 9.71 -15.58
CA ALA A 12 20.74 8.50 -16.25
C ALA A 12 19.63 7.79 -17.07
N SER A 13 18.40 8.30 -17.03
CA SER A 13 17.22 7.67 -17.61
C SER A 13 16.06 8.65 -17.90
N PRO A 14 16.31 9.83 -18.48
CA PRO A 14 15.29 10.89 -18.56
C PRO A 14 14.06 10.47 -19.38
N LEU A 15 14.23 9.53 -20.32
CA LEU A 15 13.13 8.95 -21.07
C LEU A 15 12.50 7.75 -20.36
N THR A 16 13.29 6.77 -19.92
CA THR A 16 12.75 5.53 -19.36
C THR A 16 12.19 5.70 -17.95
N THR A 17 12.60 6.71 -17.19
CA THR A 17 11.92 7.12 -15.96
C THR A 17 10.49 7.59 -16.24
N LEU A 18 10.29 8.43 -17.26
CA LEU A 18 8.94 8.88 -17.66
C LEU A 18 8.07 7.72 -18.17
N ILE A 19 8.68 6.77 -18.90
CA ILE A 19 7.98 5.54 -19.32
C ILE A 19 7.56 4.72 -18.11
N GLU A 20 8.43 4.56 -17.12
CA GLU A 20 8.10 3.78 -15.92
C GLU A 20 6.98 4.43 -15.09
N LEU A 21 7.05 5.75 -14.89
CA LEU A 21 5.98 6.51 -14.22
C LEU A 21 4.63 6.31 -14.93
N GLU A 22 4.61 6.41 -16.26
CA GLU A 22 3.41 6.18 -17.05
C GLU A 22 2.93 4.72 -16.94
N CYS A 23 3.83 3.73 -17.03
CA CYS A 23 3.49 2.32 -16.82
C CYS A 23 2.88 2.09 -15.43
N GLY A 24 3.45 2.70 -14.39
CA GLY A 24 2.92 2.64 -13.02
C GLY A 24 1.49 3.19 -12.93
N LEU A 25 1.22 4.35 -13.54
CA LEU A 25 -0.11 4.93 -13.60
C LEU A 25 -1.10 4.10 -14.42
N GLN A 26 -0.65 3.46 -15.51
CA GLN A 26 -1.47 2.55 -16.30
C GLN A 26 -1.88 1.31 -15.50
N LEU A 27 -0.96 0.73 -14.73
CA LEU A 27 -1.28 -0.39 -13.82
C LEU A 27 -2.25 0.05 -12.72
N CYS A 28 -2.04 1.24 -12.13
CA CYS A 28 -2.96 1.82 -11.15
C CYS A 28 -4.38 1.97 -11.73
N GLU A 29 -4.52 2.59 -12.90
CA GLU A 29 -5.81 2.80 -13.58
C GLU A 29 -6.49 1.49 -13.98
N MET A 30 -5.71 0.51 -14.46
CA MET A 30 -6.21 -0.83 -14.78
C MET A 30 -6.89 -1.48 -13.56
N MET A 31 -6.26 -1.36 -12.40
CA MET A 31 -6.75 -1.89 -11.11
C MET A 31 -7.79 -0.99 -10.43
N GLY A 32 -8.17 0.12 -11.06
CA GLY A 32 -9.24 1.01 -10.61
C GLY A 32 -8.83 2.12 -9.64
N TYR A 33 -7.53 2.38 -9.48
CA TYR A 33 -7.05 3.57 -8.78
C TYR A 33 -7.12 4.83 -9.65
N ASN A 34 -7.14 5.99 -8.97
CA ASN A 34 -7.16 7.28 -9.64
C ASN A 34 -5.75 7.72 -10.08
N ARG A 35 -5.61 8.13 -11.34
CA ARG A 35 -4.37 8.69 -11.90
C ARG A 35 -4.44 10.19 -12.22
N PHE A 36 -5.54 10.85 -11.87
CA PHE A 36 -5.78 12.25 -12.23
C PHE A 36 -5.66 13.15 -11.01
N GLU A 37 -4.91 14.25 -11.16
CA GLU A 37 -4.83 15.31 -10.15
C GLU A 37 -6.18 16.02 -9.96
N ASN A 38 -6.36 16.66 -8.80
CA ASN A 38 -7.52 17.51 -8.47
C ASN A 38 -8.88 16.79 -8.49
N LYS A 39 -8.91 15.51 -8.07
CA LYS A 39 -10.14 14.80 -7.72
C LYS A 39 -10.24 14.64 -6.21
N ASP A 40 -11.44 14.36 -5.70
CA ASP A 40 -11.68 13.99 -4.29
C ASP A 40 -11.12 12.59 -3.92
N GLU A 41 -10.34 11.97 -4.83
CA GLU A 41 -9.69 10.67 -4.64
C GLU A 41 -8.16 10.85 -4.63
N PRO A 42 -7.41 10.09 -3.80
CA PRO A 42 -5.95 10.17 -3.77
C PRO A 42 -5.33 9.92 -5.15
N LEU A 43 -4.23 10.60 -5.44
CA LEU A 43 -3.44 10.34 -6.63
C LEU A 43 -2.60 9.08 -6.41
N ALA A 44 -2.83 8.06 -7.22
CA ALA A 44 -2.07 6.82 -7.16
C ALA A 44 -0.67 6.96 -7.74
N TRP A 45 0.21 6.05 -7.36
CA TRP A 45 1.56 5.96 -7.90
C TRP A 45 1.97 4.49 -7.96
N GLY A 46 2.71 4.11 -9.00
CA GLY A 46 3.27 2.77 -9.11
C GLY A 46 4.64 2.79 -9.77
N HIS A 47 5.40 1.72 -9.55
CA HIS A 47 6.73 1.52 -10.12
C HIS A 47 7.02 0.05 -10.38
N ILE A 48 8.08 -0.22 -11.14
CA ILE A 48 8.54 -1.56 -11.49
C ILE A 48 9.56 -2.03 -10.45
N ALA A 49 9.42 -3.28 -10.04
CA ALA A 49 10.38 -4.00 -9.22
C ALA A 49 10.88 -5.24 -9.97
N SER A 50 11.94 -5.90 -9.49
CA SER A 50 12.42 -7.16 -10.08
C SER A 50 11.38 -8.29 -10.03
N GLY A 51 10.40 -8.19 -9.13
CA GLY A 51 9.26 -9.10 -9.07
C GLY A 51 8.32 -8.85 -7.89
N GLY A 52 7.18 -9.53 -7.88
CA GLY A 52 6.18 -9.41 -6.81
C GLY A 52 6.69 -9.75 -5.40
N THR A 53 7.79 -10.50 -5.29
CA THR A 53 8.46 -10.70 -3.99
C THR A 53 8.97 -9.39 -3.39
N VAL A 54 9.59 -8.52 -4.21
CA VAL A 54 10.09 -7.23 -3.76
C VAL A 54 8.93 -6.26 -3.56
N ALA A 55 7.94 -6.27 -4.46
CA ALA A 55 6.72 -5.47 -4.29
C ALA A 55 6.00 -5.77 -2.96
N ASN A 56 5.86 -7.05 -2.58
CA ASN A 56 5.26 -7.44 -1.29
C ASN A 56 6.12 -6.99 -0.09
N LEU A 57 7.45 -7.07 -0.21
CA LEU A 57 8.38 -6.60 0.81
C LEU A 57 8.26 -5.08 1.01
N GLU A 58 8.24 -4.31 -0.07
CA GLU A 58 8.05 -2.85 -0.04
C GLU A 58 6.71 -2.45 0.56
N SER A 59 5.62 -3.11 0.16
CA SER A 59 4.30 -2.84 0.75
C SER A 59 4.29 -3.06 2.25
N MET A 60 4.88 -4.16 2.72
CA MET A 60 4.98 -4.45 4.16
C MET A 60 5.90 -3.45 4.87
N TRP A 61 6.98 -3.02 4.22
CA TRP A 61 7.88 -2.02 4.76
C TRP A 61 7.17 -0.67 4.94
N ALA A 62 6.40 -0.23 3.94
CA ALA A 62 5.57 0.96 4.02
C ALA A 62 4.53 0.84 5.14
N ALA A 63 3.81 -0.28 5.25
CA ALA A 63 2.82 -0.51 6.31
C ALA A 63 3.45 -0.51 7.72
N ARG A 64 4.64 -1.10 7.87
CA ARG A 64 5.41 -1.07 9.13
C ARG A 64 5.74 0.37 9.53
N ASN A 65 6.23 1.16 8.58
CA ASN A 65 6.68 2.52 8.82
C ASN A 65 5.49 3.47 9.08
N LEU A 66 4.40 3.31 8.31
CA LEU A 66 3.12 4.01 8.50
C LEU A 66 2.63 3.88 9.95
N LYS A 67 2.64 2.65 10.49
CA LYS A 67 2.08 2.34 11.81
C LYS A 67 2.72 3.14 12.95
N PHE A 68 4.01 3.46 12.84
CA PHE A 68 4.75 4.16 13.90
C PHE A 68 4.98 5.64 13.61
N TYR A 69 4.63 6.14 12.43
CA TYR A 69 4.81 7.54 12.08
C TYR A 69 4.10 8.50 13.08
N PRO A 70 2.84 8.26 13.52
CA PRO A 70 2.17 9.15 14.48
C PRO A 70 2.87 9.22 15.84
N LEU A 71 3.43 8.10 16.33
CA LEU A 71 4.19 8.07 17.58
C LEU A 71 5.49 8.86 17.45
N SER A 72 6.16 8.70 16.32
CA SER A 72 7.39 9.44 15.98
C SER A 72 7.12 10.94 15.92
N LEU A 73 5.99 11.35 15.32
CA LEU A 73 5.58 12.76 15.26
C LEU A 73 5.20 13.30 16.64
N ARG A 74 4.57 12.48 17.49
CA ARG A 74 4.28 12.83 18.88
C ARG A 74 5.57 13.07 19.65
N ASP A 75 6.59 12.22 19.49
CA ASP A 75 7.89 12.43 20.15
C ASP A 75 8.61 13.68 19.62
N ALA A 76 8.53 13.94 18.31
CA ALA A 76 9.11 15.14 17.69
C ALA A 76 8.40 16.45 18.10
N SER A 77 7.17 16.36 18.61
CA SER A 77 6.37 17.49 19.13
C SER A 77 6.20 17.47 20.65
N ALA A 78 6.95 16.62 21.35
CA ALA A 78 6.96 16.59 22.80
C ALA A 78 7.55 17.89 23.40
N GLU A 79 7.34 18.11 24.70
CA GLU A 79 7.94 19.26 25.38
C GLU A 79 9.47 19.21 25.29
N GLY A 80 10.08 20.31 24.82
CA GLY A 80 11.53 20.39 24.57
C GLY A 80 12.00 19.85 23.21
N ALA A 81 11.12 19.24 22.41
CA ALA A 81 11.43 18.80 21.04
C ALA A 81 11.29 19.93 20.02
N GLU A 82 11.82 19.73 18.81
CA GLU A 82 11.89 20.76 17.78
C GLU A 82 10.53 21.25 17.27
N MET A 83 9.49 20.40 17.34
CA MET A 83 8.12 20.75 16.96
C MET A 83 7.21 20.95 18.18
N ALA A 84 7.75 21.23 19.37
CA ALA A 84 6.94 21.46 20.58
C ALA A 84 5.85 22.54 20.40
N PHE A 85 6.06 23.51 19.49
CA PHE A 85 5.13 24.61 19.26
C PHE A 85 3.78 24.20 18.64
N ILE A 86 3.66 23.03 18.00
CA ILE A 86 2.38 22.57 17.41
C ILE A 86 1.51 21.82 18.43
N ARG A 87 2.09 21.37 19.55
CA ARG A 87 1.51 20.35 20.44
C ARG A 87 0.13 20.70 20.99
N ASP A 88 -0.14 21.98 21.22
CA ASP A 88 -1.37 22.48 21.85
C ASP A 88 -2.45 22.85 20.84
N THR A 89 -2.18 22.71 19.53
CA THR A 89 -3.12 23.05 18.45
C THR A 89 -3.30 21.92 17.43
N PHE A 90 -2.27 21.10 17.19
CA PHE A 90 -2.31 20.09 16.14
C PHE A 90 -3.18 18.91 16.53
N SER A 91 -4.30 18.76 15.84
CA SER A 91 -5.28 17.70 16.09
C SER A 91 -5.25 16.63 15.00
N VAL A 92 -5.66 15.42 15.36
CA VAL A 92 -5.88 14.29 14.43
C VAL A 92 -7.25 13.69 14.67
N LYS A 93 -7.82 13.07 13.64
CA LYS A 93 -9.04 12.29 13.74
C LYS A 93 -8.68 10.84 14.00
N THR A 94 -9.07 10.31 15.15
CA THR A 94 -8.93 8.88 15.48
C THR A 94 -9.73 8.02 14.49
N CYS A 95 -9.47 6.70 14.42
CA CYS A 95 -10.20 5.82 13.50
C CYS A 95 -11.72 5.75 13.76
N ILE A 96 -12.15 5.94 15.01
CA ILE A 96 -13.59 6.07 15.37
C ILE A 96 -14.18 7.45 15.03
N GLY A 97 -13.37 8.35 14.47
CA GLY A 97 -13.81 9.66 14.00
C GLY A 97 -13.77 10.79 15.03
N VAL A 98 -13.26 10.55 16.24
CA VAL A 98 -13.10 11.58 17.28
C VAL A 98 -11.86 12.42 17.01
N THR A 99 -12.01 13.74 16.96
CA THR A 99 -10.89 14.69 16.86
C THR A 99 -10.24 14.91 18.23
N LYS A 100 -8.93 14.75 18.32
CA LYS A 100 -8.13 15.00 19.53
C LYS A 100 -6.83 15.70 19.16
N LEU A 101 -6.27 16.47 20.08
CA LEU A 101 -4.87 16.90 19.96
C LEU A 101 -3.97 15.65 19.87
N LEU A 102 -2.96 15.69 19.00
CA LEU A 102 -2.05 14.56 18.81
C LEU A 102 -1.42 14.13 20.14
N LYS A 103 -1.04 15.11 20.98
CA LYS A 103 -0.45 14.88 22.30
C LYS A 103 -1.39 14.19 23.31
N ASP A 104 -2.71 14.28 23.11
CA ASP A 104 -3.73 13.75 24.01
C ASP A 104 -4.25 12.38 23.56
N CYS A 105 -3.78 11.88 22.42
CA CYS A 105 -4.07 10.53 21.95
C CYS A 105 -3.27 9.51 22.78
N THR A 106 -3.93 8.41 23.15
CA THR A 106 -3.25 7.24 23.73
C THR A 106 -2.36 6.56 22.68
N ALA A 107 -1.38 5.77 23.12
CA ALA A 107 -0.55 4.99 22.20
C ALA A 107 -1.39 4.06 21.30
N TRP A 108 -2.45 3.47 21.84
CA TRP A 108 -3.39 2.64 21.06
C TRP A 108 -4.10 3.43 19.96
N GLU A 109 -4.55 4.65 20.25
CA GLU A 109 -5.20 5.50 19.24
C GLU A 109 -4.21 5.93 18.16
N LEU A 110 -2.97 6.27 18.53
CA LEU A 110 -1.91 6.63 17.58
C LEU A 110 -1.52 5.46 16.66
N LEU A 111 -1.46 4.24 17.20
CA LEU A 111 -1.21 3.01 16.43
C LEU A 111 -2.40 2.61 15.55
N ASN A 112 -3.56 3.27 15.67
CA ASN A 112 -4.77 2.93 14.94
C ASN A 112 -5.38 4.12 14.20
N LEU A 113 -4.61 5.15 13.87
CA LEU A 113 -5.08 6.17 12.93
C LEU A 113 -5.37 5.53 11.55
N ASN A 114 -6.32 6.11 10.80
CA ASN A 114 -6.60 5.68 9.42
C ASN A 114 -5.39 5.96 8.53
N VAL A 115 -5.20 5.15 7.49
CA VAL A 115 -4.09 5.31 6.52
C VAL A 115 -4.03 6.75 5.98
N SER A 116 -5.16 7.28 5.49
CA SER A 116 -5.25 8.66 5.00
C SER A 116 -4.88 9.70 6.06
N THR A 117 -5.33 9.52 7.31
CA THR A 117 -4.99 10.43 8.40
C THR A 117 -3.50 10.51 8.65
N VAL A 118 -2.77 9.39 8.54
CA VAL A 118 -1.31 9.38 8.68
C VAL A 118 -0.62 10.00 7.47
N LEU A 119 -1.07 9.69 6.24
CA LEU A 119 -0.49 10.22 5.01
C LEU A 119 -0.74 11.73 4.85
N ASP A 120 -1.79 12.28 5.45
CA ASP A 120 -2.08 13.72 5.46
C ASP A 120 -1.19 14.51 6.43
N LEU A 121 -0.47 13.86 7.36
CA LEU A 121 0.28 14.58 8.40
C LEU A 121 1.31 15.57 7.84
N PRO A 122 2.19 15.20 6.88
CA PRO A 122 3.14 16.16 6.31
C PRO A 122 2.47 17.37 5.64
N ASP A 123 1.45 17.13 4.82
CA ASP A 123 0.73 18.18 4.08
C ASP A 123 -0.03 19.12 5.03
N ARG A 124 -0.57 18.57 6.13
CA ARG A 124 -1.23 19.34 7.19
C ARG A 124 -0.23 20.17 8.00
N LEU A 125 0.93 19.61 8.33
CA LEU A 125 1.99 20.38 9.01
C LEU A 125 2.46 21.56 8.14
N HIS A 126 2.56 21.35 6.83
CA HIS A 126 2.86 22.42 5.90
C HIS A 126 1.76 23.48 5.83
N SER A 127 0.51 23.07 5.60
CA SER A 127 -0.60 24.02 5.40
C SER A 127 -1.05 24.74 6.68
N GLU A 128 -0.98 24.09 7.85
CA GLU A 128 -1.44 24.65 9.12
C GLU A 128 -0.36 25.47 9.84
N TYR A 129 0.93 25.14 9.64
CA TYR A 129 2.06 25.74 10.39
C TYR A 129 3.19 26.27 9.51
N SER A 130 3.08 26.20 8.18
CA SER A 130 4.14 26.57 7.24
C SER A 130 5.44 25.80 7.47
N ILE A 131 5.35 24.57 8.00
CA ILE A 131 6.51 23.68 8.15
C ILE A 131 6.98 23.24 6.77
N SER A 132 8.26 23.47 6.45
CA SER A 132 8.82 23.02 5.18
C SER A 132 9.11 21.52 5.20
N PRO A 133 9.03 20.81 4.07
CA PRO A 133 9.43 19.40 3.97
C PRO A 133 10.86 19.16 4.46
N GLU A 134 11.80 20.05 4.13
CA GLU A 134 13.21 19.93 4.54
C GLU A 134 13.40 20.01 6.06
N PHE A 135 12.63 20.89 6.72
CA PHE A 135 12.63 20.96 8.17
C PHE A 135 12.02 19.70 8.78
N LEU A 136 10.88 19.25 8.23
CA LEU A 136 10.19 18.06 8.71
C LEU A 136 11.10 16.82 8.62
N ASP A 137 11.78 16.62 7.50
CA ASP A 137 12.72 15.51 7.28
C ASP A 137 13.87 15.53 8.26
N LYS A 138 14.50 16.70 8.39
CA LYS A 138 15.64 16.89 9.29
C LYS A 138 15.25 16.56 10.74
N VAL A 139 14.08 16.98 11.19
CA VAL A 139 13.60 16.70 12.55
C VAL A 139 13.18 15.23 12.68
N MET A 140 12.29 14.75 11.82
CA MET A 140 11.69 13.42 11.90
C MET A 140 12.72 12.29 11.74
N SER A 141 13.82 12.51 11.01
CA SER A 141 14.91 11.55 10.86
C SER A 141 15.48 11.05 12.20
N LYS A 142 15.30 11.77 13.31
CA LYS A 142 15.76 11.35 14.65
C LYS A 142 14.76 10.43 15.37
N TYR A 143 13.49 10.46 14.97
CA TYR A 143 12.38 9.86 15.70
C TYR A 143 11.75 8.67 14.96
N ILE A 144 11.79 8.67 13.64
CA ILE A 144 11.17 7.61 12.81
C ILE A 144 11.93 6.28 12.90
N ILE A 145 11.19 5.18 12.77
CA ILE A 145 11.74 3.83 12.94
C ILE A 145 12.71 3.40 11.84
N GLN A 146 12.79 4.12 10.72
CA GLN A 146 13.85 3.92 9.72
C GLN A 146 15.23 4.15 10.37
N SER A 147 15.33 5.11 11.30
CA SER A 147 16.57 5.45 11.99
C SER A 147 16.78 4.67 13.28
N ILE A 148 15.73 4.53 14.10
CA ILE A 148 15.87 4.03 15.48
C ILE A 148 15.38 2.60 15.69
N ASN A 149 14.85 1.95 14.64
CA ASN A 149 14.09 0.70 14.68
C ASN A 149 12.78 0.78 15.51
N LYS A 150 11.82 -0.11 15.23
CA LYS A 150 10.51 -0.12 15.89
C LYS A 150 10.60 -0.49 17.37
N ASP A 151 11.49 -1.39 17.75
CA ASP A 151 11.51 -1.99 19.08
C ASP A 151 12.08 -1.00 20.12
N THR A 152 13.04 -0.17 19.73
CA THR A 152 13.51 0.97 20.54
C THR A 152 12.37 1.96 20.81
N LEU A 153 11.59 2.30 19.78
CA LEU A 153 10.44 3.19 19.92
C LEU A 153 9.36 2.56 20.82
N MET A 154 9.05 1.28 20.60
CA MET A 154 8.10 0.52 21.42
C MET A 154 8.52 0.50 22.89
N GLN A 155 9.79 0.25 23.20
CA GLN A 155 10.31 0.28 24.57
C GLN A 155 10.12 1.66 25.23
N ARG A 156 10.43 2.76 24.51
CA ARG A 156 10.21 4.13 25.02
C ARG A 156 8.75 4.42 25.34
N TRP A 157 7.84 3.85 24.56
CA TRP A 157 6.39 3.99 24.74
C TRP A 157 5.78 2.93 25.67
N GLY A 158 6.59 2.02 26.24
CA GLY A 158 6.10 0.94 27.10
C GLY A 158 5.20 -0.07 26.37
N LEU A 159 5.35 -0.20 25.04
CA LEU A 159 4.57 -1.11 24.21
C LEU A 159 5.20 -2.50 24.21
N THR A 160 4.43 -3.51 24.61
CA THR A 160 4.87 -4.91 24.68
C THR A 160 4.32 -5.78 23.56
N GLN A 161 3.15 -5.42 23.00
CA GLN A 161 2.53 -6.17 21.91
C GLN A 161 3.20 -5.81 20.58
N GLN A 162 3.86 -6.80 19.96
CA GLN A 162 4.37 -6.67 18.60
C GLN A 162 3.20 -6.54 17.63
N PRO A 163 3.17 -5.51 16.76
CA PRO A 163 2.14 -5.45 15.75
C PRO A 163 2.31 -6.58 14.72
N VAL A 164 1.20 -6.99 14.11
CA VAL A 164 1.13 -8.22 13.31
C VAL A 164 0.70 -7.96 11.87
N VAL A 165 1.03 -8.92 11.00
CA VAL A 165 0.47 -9.04 9.65
C VAL A 165 -0.51 -10.20 9.65
N LEU A 166 -1.71 -10.02 9.10
CA LEU A 166 -2.67 -11.12 8.90
C LEU A 166 -2.71 -11.47 7.41
N SER A 167 -2.52 -12.74 7.08
CA SER A 167 -2.39 -13.23 5.70
C SER A 167 -2.95 -14.65 5.61
N PRO A 168 -3.49 -15.13 4.47
CA PRO A 168 -4.04 -16.48 4.43
C PRO A 168 -2.94 -17.51 4.65
N SER A 169 -3.27 -18.68 5.18
CA SER A 169 -2.29 -19.73 5.51
C SER A 169 -1.54 -20.29 4.28
N THR A 170 -2.11 -20.10 3.09
CA THR A 170 -1.53 -20.46 1.79
C THR A 170 -0.86 -19.27 1.10
N ASN A 171 -0.50 -18.22 1.86
CA ASN A 171 0.23 -17.09 1.31
C ASN A 171 1.55 -17.51 0.65
N HIS A 172 1.94 -16.76 -0.39
CA HIS A 172 3.19 -17.01 -1.09
C HIS A 172 4.39 -16.79 -0.14
N TYR A 173 5.46 -17.57 -0.31
CA TYR A 173 6.64 -17.56 0.58
C TYR A 173 7.31 -16.17 0.75
N SER A 174 7.02 -15.20 -0.13
CA SER A 174 7.47 -13.82 0.03
C SER A 174 6.97 -13.18 1.33
N TRP A 175 5.78 -13.55 1.82
CA TRP A 175 5.19 -12.99 3.05
C TRP A 175 5.95 -13.35 4.33
N PRO A 176 6.16 -14.64 4.68
CA PRO A 176 6.98 -15.01 5.84
C PRO A 176 8.43 -14.54 5.71
N LYS A 177 8.96 -14.47 4.48
CA LYS A 177 10.29 -13.90 4.23
C LYS A 177 10.33 -12.40 4.50
N ALA A 178 9.32 -11.63 4.09
CA ALA A 178 9.29 -10.19 4.27
C ALA A 178 9.22 -9.80 5.76
N VAL A 179 8.37 -10.47 6.57
CA VAL A 179 8.35 -10.23 8.03
C VAL A 179 9.69 -10.55 8.68
N ALA A 180 10.39 -11.60 8.22
CA ALA A 180 11.73 -11.93 8.72
C ALA A 180 12.75 -10.83 8.36
N VAL A 181 12.79 -10.41 7.09
CA VAL A 181 13.70 -9.35 6.61
C VAL A 181 13.45 -8.01 7.31
N LEU A 182 12.20 -7.65 7.58
CA LEU A 182 11.84 -6.37 8.19
C LEU A 182 12.00 -6.32 9.72
N GLY A 183 12.52 -7.38 10.35
CA GLY A 183 12.67 -7.46 11.80
C GLY A 183 11.34 -7.54 12.55
N ILE A 184 10.27 -7.94 11.85
CA ILE A 184 8.96 -8.22 12.47
C ILE A 184 8.98 -9.65 13.03
N GLY A 185 9.61 -10.59 12.33
CA GLY A 185 9.66 -12.01 12.69
C GLY A 185 8.43 -12.78 12.20
N SER A 186 8.64 -14.01 11.73
CA SER A 186 7.57 -14.87 11.18
C SER A 186 6.46 -15.19 12.17
N ASP A 187 6.77 -15.19 13.47
CA ASP A 187 5.78 -15.45 14.52
C ASP A 187 4.73 -14.33 14.63
N ASN A 188 5.03 -13.14 14.10
CA ASN A 188 4.11 -12.01 14.00
C ASN A 188 3.41 -11.92 12.62
N LEU A 189 3.59 -12.93 11.75
CA LEU A 189 2.73 -13.20 10.61
C LEU A 189 1.65 -14.20 11.03
N LEU A 190 0.47 -13.69 11.35
CA LEU A 190 -0.66 -14.50 11.75
C LEU A 190 -1.36 -15.07 10.51
N ASN A 191 -1.17 -16.36 10.30
CA ASN A 191 -1.77 -17.10 9.20
C ASN A 191 -3.25 -17.39 9.48
N ILE A 192 -4.13 -16.88 8.62
CA ILE A 192 -5.58 -17.10 8.68
C ILE A 192 -5.90 -18.42 8.00
N PRO A 193 -6.64 -19.34 8.63
CA PRO A 193 -7.11 -20.55 7.96
C PRO A 193 -7.87 -20.25 6.67
N VAL A 194 -7.79 -21.17 5.71
CA VAL A 194 -8.52 -21.10 4.45
C VAL A 194 -9.76 -21.99 4.47
N ASP A 195 -10.74 -21.66 3.63
CA ASP A 195 -11.90 -22.51 3.39
C ASP A 195 -11.58 -23.71 2.47
N ILE A 196 -12.59 -24.53 2.19
CA ILE A 196 -12.46 -25.72 1.32
C ILE A 196 -12.19 -25.38 -0.17
N GLN A 197 -12.16 -24.10 -0.53
CA GLN A 197 -11.81 -23.58 -1.86
C GLN A 197 -10.48 -22.81 -1.82
N ALA A 198 -9.68 -22.99 -0.77
CA ALA A 198 -8.38 -22.35 -0.54
C ALA A 198 -8.42 -20.81 -0.50
N ARG A 199 -9.56 -20.22 -0.16
CA ARG A 199 -9.70 -18.77 0.07
C ARG A 199 -9.59 -18.47 1.55
N MET A 200 -9.08 -17.30 1.92
CA MET A 200 -9.08 -16.85 3.31
C MET A 200 -10.47 -16.99 3.93
N ASN A 201 -10.57 -17.66 5.07
CA ASN A 201 -11.81 -17.71 5.82
C ASN A 201 -12.02 -16.37 6.54
N THR A 202 -13.02 -15.61 6.13
CA THR A 202 -13.32 -14.27 6.66
C THR A 202 -13.90 -14.30 8.07
N GLU A 203 -14.53 -15.40 8.50
CA GLU A 203 -14.98 -15.59 9.89
C GLU A 203 -13.79 -15.80 10.83
N GLU A 204 -12.78 -16.55 10.38
CA GLU A 204 -11.53 -16.71 11.15
C GLU A 204 -10.70 -15.42 11.17
N LEU A 205 -10.68 -14.66 10.06
CA LEU A 205 -10.09 -13.31 10.05
C LEU A 205 -10.78 -12.42 11.09
N ASP A 206 -12.12 -12.41 11.12
CA ASP A 206 -12.88 -11.63 12.10
C ASP A 206 -12.52 -12.04 13.53
N ARG A 207 -12.50 -13.34 13.83
CA ARG A 207 -12.11 -13.86 15.16
C ARG A 207 -10.70 -13.42 15.57
N MET A 208 -9.75 -13.45 14.64
CA MET A 208 -8.36 -13.07 14.91
C MET A 208 -8.18 -11.55 15.07
N LEU A 209 -8.90 -10.75 14.29
CA LEU A 209 -8.96 -9.30 14.47
C LEU A 209 -9.57 -8.93 15.83
N GLN A 210 -10.64 -9.62 16.26
CA GLN A 210 -11.24 -9.39 17.58
C GLN A 210 -10.23 -9.67 18.69
N LYS A 211 -9.48 -10.77 18.58
CA LYS A 211 -8.39 -11.08 19.52
C LYS A 211 -7.33 -9.97 19.54
N CYS A 212 -6.91 -9.48 18.38
CA CYS A 212 -5.96 -8.36 18.30
C CYS A 212 -6.49 -7.10 18.99
N LEU A 213 -7.77 -6.77 18.81
CA LEU A 213 -8.42 -5.64 19.48
C LEU A 213 -8.44 -5.82 21.01
N ASP A 214 -8.87 -6.99 21.48
CA ASP A 214 -9.00 -7.30 22.91
C ASP A 214 -7.64 -7.27 23.63
N GLU A 215 -6.59 -7.79 22.98
CA GLU A 215 -5.22 -7.83 23.50
C GLU A 215 -4.43 -6.55 23.24
N LYS A 216 -5.01 -5.56 22.55
CA LYS A 216 -4.33 -4.33 22.08
C LYS A 216 -3.07 -4.63 21.26
N THR A 217 -3.16 -5.62 20.38
CA THR A 217 -2.14 -5.95 19.38
C THR A 217 -2.43 -5.18 18.09
N PRO A 218 -1.62 -4.18 17.71
CA PRO A 218 -1.90 -3.41 16.51
C PRO A 218 -1.70 -4.26 15.26
N VAL A 219 -2.45 -3.97 14.19
CA VAL A 219 -2.33 -4.67 12.92
C VAL A 219 -1.65 -3.77 11.91
N TYR A 220 -0.49 -4.19 11.37
CA TYR A 220 0.16 -3.48 10.28
C TYR A 220 -0.72 -3.52 9.03
N GLN A 221 -1.01 -4.75 8.59
CA GLN A 221 -1.71 -4.98 7.33
C GLN A 221 -2.46 -6.32 7.34
N VAL A 222 -3.53 -6.37 6.55
CA VAL A 222 -4.24 -7.59 6.13
C VAL A 222 -3.97 -7.81 4.64
N VAL A 223 -3.56 -9.02 4.28
CA VAL A 223 -3.27 -9.41 2.89
C VAL A 223 -4.45 -10.17 2.30
N ALA A 224 -5.00 -9.66 1.20
CA ALA A 224 -5.94 -10.39 0.36
C ALA A 224 -5.17 -10.96 -0.84
N VAL A 225 -5.18 -12.28 -1.06
CA VAL A 225 -4.53 -12.89 -2.21
C VAL A 225 -5.51 -12.94 -3.39
N ILE A 226 -5.17 -12.24 -4.46
CA ILE A 226 -5.98 -12.15 -5.68
C ILE A 226 -5.29 -13.02 -6.74
N GLY A 227 -5.68 -14.28 -6.79
CA GLY A 227 -5.03 -15.32 -7.60
C GLY A 227 -3.95 -16.04 -6.80
N THR A 228 -4.35 -17.00 -5.95
CA THR A 228 -3.43 -17.86 -5.19
C THR A 228 -2.48 -18.60 -6.12
N THR A 229 -1.25 -18.84 -5.66
CA THR A 229 -0.21 -19.44 -6.51
C THR A 229 -0.56 -20.87 -6.91
N GLU A 230 -1.16 -21.63 -5.99
CA GLU A 230 -1.43 -23.05 -6.17
C GLU A 230 -2.76 -23.32 -6.90
N GLU A 231 -3.83 -22.58 -6.57
CA GLU A 231 -5.18 -22.84 -7.10
C GLU A 231 -5.75 -21.74 -8.01
N GLY A 232 -5.08 -20.58 -8.11
CA GLY A 232 -5.64 -19.41 -8.79
C GLY A 232 -6.89 -18.85 -8.09
N GLY A 233 -7.07 -19.15 -6.79
CA GLY A 233 -8.19 -18.69 -5.97
C GLY A 233 -8.16 -17.17 -5.75
N ILE A 234 -9.31 -16.55 -5.50
CA ILE A 234 -9.40 -15.12 -5.21
C ILE A 234 -10.06 -14.95 -3.85
N ASP A 235 -9.35 -14.34 -2.91
CA ASP A 235 -9.88 -13.99 -1.60
C ASP A 235 -10.99 -12.94 -1.70
N ARG A 236 -11.91 -12.98 -0.74
CA ARG A 236 -13.08 -12.09 -0.69
C ARG A 236 -12.69 -10.71 -0.13
N ILE A 237 -11.97 -9.92 -0.92
CA ILE A 237 -11.51 -8.59 -0.50
C ILE A 237 -12.66 -7.65 -0.14
N GLU A 238 -13.84 -7.82 -0.75
CA GLU A 238 -15.05 -7.08 -0.35
C GLU A 238 -15.37 -7.26 1.14
N ASP A 239 -15.31 -8.51 1.64
CA ASP A 239 -15.56 -8.82 3.04
C ASP A 239 -14.44 -8.30 3.95
N ILE A 240 -13.19 -8.32 3.49
CA ILE A 240 -12.05 -7.74 4.21
C ILE A 240 -12.22 -6.22 4.37
N VAL A 241 -12.71 -5.52 3.34
CA VAL A 241 -13.03 -4.08 3.42
C VAL A 241 -14.14 -3.82 4.43
N LYS A 242 -15.22 -4.62 4.44
CA LYS A 242 -16.29 -4.53 5.45
C LYS A 242 -15.76 -4.76 6.87
N LEU A 243 -14.83 -5.71 7.04
CA LEU A 243 -14.17 -5.94 8.33
C LEU A 243 -13.32 -4.73 8.74
N ARG A 244 -12.60 -4.09 7.83
CA ARG A 244 -11.87 -2.84 8.14
C ARG A 244 -12.82 -1.75 8.63
N GLU A 245 -13.97 -1.58 8.00
CA GLU A 245 -14.99 -0.62 8.45
C GLU A 245 -15.54 -0.96 9.85
N LYS A 246 -15.87 -2.24 10.09
CA LYS A 246 -16.29 -2.75 11.41
C LYS A 246 -15.25 -2.43 12.49
N TYR A 247 -13.98 -2.76 12.26
CA TYR A 247 -12.92 -2.58 13.25
C TYR A 247 -12.50 -1.12 13.43
N ASN A 248 -12.59 -0.30 12.38
CA ASN A 248 -12.40 1.15 12.51
C ASN A 248 -13.40 1.75 13.49
N ALA A 249 -14.68 1.35 13.41
CA ALA A 249 -15.72 1.77 14.35
C ALA A 249 -15.46 1.27 15.79
N LEU A 250 -14.64 0.22 15.96
CA LEU A 250 -14.22 -0.33 17.25
C LEU A 250 -12.85 0.20 17.73
N GLY A 251 -12.20 1.09 16.98
CA GLY A 251 -10.93 1.69 17.39
C GLY A 251 -9.67 0.97 16.90
N MET A 252 -9.76 0.08 15.90
CA MET A 252 -8.62 -0.60 15.30
C MET A 252 -8.58 -0.40 13.78
N SER A 253 -7.42 -0.01 13.25
CA SER A 253 -7.21 0.30 11.83
C SER A 253 -5.98 -0.44 11.29
N PHE A 254 -6.04 -0.82 10.01
CA PHE A 254 -4.98 -1.55 9.33
C PHE A 254 -4.95 -1.26 7.83
N VAL A 255 -3.76 -1.46 7.24
CA VAL A 255 -3.56 -1.43 5.79
C VAL A 255 -4.19 -2.67 5.15
N ILE A 256 -4.83 -2.52 4.00
CA ILE A 256 -5.20 -3.66 3.14
C ILE A 256 -4.22 -3.70 1.97
N HIS A 257 -3.55 -4.83 1.80
CA HIS A 257 -2.74 -5.09 0.61
C HIS A 257 -3.39 -6.19 -0.23
N ALA A 258 -3.54 -5.96 -1.53
CA ALA A 258 -3.92 -7.03 -2.45
C ALA A 258 -2.67 -7.62 -3.11
N ASP A 259 -2.35 -8.87 -2.77
CA ASP A 259 -1.34 -9.65 -3.51
C ASP A 259 -1.99 -10.13 -4.81
N ALA A 260 -1.96 -9.27 -5.83
CA ALA A 260 -2.49 -9.55 -7.16
C ALA A 260 -1.37 -9.85 -8.16
N ALA A 261 -0.24 -10.40 -7.67
CA ALA A 261 0.91 -10.71 -8.51
C ALA A 261 0.48 -11.55 -9.72
N TRP A 262 -0.33 -12.59 -9.50
CA TRP A 262 -0.96 -13.37 -10.58
C TRP A 262 -2.26 -12.73 -11.08
N GLY A 263 -3.19 -12.39 -10.18
CA GLY A 263 -4.56 -12.03 -10.53
C GLY A 263 -4.77 -10.63 -11.12
N GLY A 264 -3.81 -9.71 -11.00
CA GLY A 264 -4.01 -8.30 -11.32
C GLY A 264 -4.39 -8.05 -12.78
N TYR A 265 -3.69 -8.67 -13.74
CA TYR A 265 -3.99 -8.49 -15.17
C TYR A 265 -5.39 -8.99 -15.57
N PHE A 266 -6.02 -9.87 -14.80
CA PHE A 266 -7.39 -10.31 -15.08
C PHE A 266 -8.42 -9.20 -14.84
N ALA A 267 -8.07 -8.10 -14.16
CA ALA A 267 -8.91 -6.90 -14.07
C ALA A 267 -9.19 -6.26 -15.44
N THR A 268 -8.35 -6.52 -16.45
CA THR A 268 -8.60 -6.09 -17.85
C THR A 268 -9.86 -6.72 -18.46
N MET A 269 -10.34 -7.83 -17.89
CA MET A 269 -11.56 -8.52 -18.33
C MET A 269 -12.84 -7.98 -17.66
N LEU A 270 -12.73 -7.04 -16.71
CA LEU A 270 -13.88 -6.38 -16.11
C LEU A 270 -14.64 -5.58 -17.17
N PRO A 271 -15.99 -5.55 -17.13
CA PRO A 271 -16.78 -4.75 -18.05
C PRO A 271 -16.44 -3.26 -17.88
N LYS A 272 -16.31 -2.55 -19.01
CA LYS A 272 -16.10 -1.10 -19.07
C LYS A 272 -17.20 -0.47 -19.91
N GLU A 273 -17.51 0.80 -19.63
CA GLU A 273 -18.51 1.54 -20.40
C GLU A 273 -18.06 1.72 -21.85
N THR A 274 -18.89 1.28 -22.80
CA THR A 274 -18.58 1.37 -24.24
C THR A 274 -19.33 2.48 -24.96
N PHE A 275 -20.33 3.11 -24.33
CA PHE A 275 -21.16 4.16 -24.93
C PHE A 275 -20.37 5.42 -25.34
N GLY A 276 -19.22 5.68 -24.70
CA GLY A 276 -18.32 6.77 -25.09
C GLY A 276 -17.62 6.56 -26.45
N ARG A 277 -17.59 5.32 -26.98
CA ARG A 277 -16.92 5.00 -28.24
C ARG A 277 -17.79 5.37 -29.45
N ARG A 278 -17.45 6.48 -30.12
CA ARG A 278 -18.17 6.98 -31.30
C ARG A 278 -17.66 6.43 -32.65
N LYS A 279 -16.39 6.02 -32.72
CA LYS A 279 -15.80 5.47 -33.95
C LYS A 279 -16.21 4.01 -34.13
N HIS A 280 -16.77 3.69 -35.30
CA HIS A 280 -17.07 2.32 -35.68
C HIS A 280 -15.78 1.49 -35.79
N GLY A 281 -15.82 0.27 -35.26
CA GLY A 281 -14.73 -0.69 -35.46
C GLY A 281 -14.73 -1.25 -36.88
N LEU A 282 -13.60 -1.82 -37.30
CA LEU A 282 -13.55 -2.62 -38.52
C LEU A 282 -14.51 -3.83 -38.41
N PRO A 283 -15.13 -4.28 -39.52
CA PRO A 283 -15.94 -5.49 -39.51
C PRO A 283 -15.14 -6.71 -39.04
N ARG A 284 -15.72 -7.53 -38.16
CA ARG A 284 -15.19 -8.83 -37.76
C ARG A 284 -15.83 -9.93 -38.61
N ALA A 285 -15.41 -10.05 -39.87
CA ALA A 285 -16.04 -10.93 -40.86
C ALA A 285 -15.25 -12.23 -41.14
N ASP A 286 -14.04 -12.34 -40.61
CA ASP A 286 -13.16 -13.49 -40.85
C ASP A 286 -13.77 -14.80 -40.33
N LYS A 287 -13.60 -15.87 -41.10
CA LYS A 287 -14.03 -17.23 -40.77
C LYS A 287 -12.82 -18.18 -40.82
N PRO A 288 -11.95 -18.15 -39.81
CA PRO A 288 -10.77 -19.00 -39.78
C PRO A 288 -11.16 -20.47 -39.63
N SER A 289 -10.30 -21.37 -40.12
CA SER A 289 -10.44 -22.83 -39.94
C SER A 289 -10.31 -23.26 -38.47
N SER A 290 -9.67 -22.43 -37.64
CA SER A 290 -9.57 -22.60 -36.19
C SER A 290 -10.07 -21.35 -35.50
N PHE A 291 -11.14 -21.48 -34.72
CA PHE A 291 -11.72 -20.41 -33.92
C PHE A 291 -11.52 -20.70 -32.43
N VAL A 292 -10.95 -19.74 -31.71
CA VAL A 292 -10.80 -19.79 -30.25
C VAL A 292 -11.58 -18.61 -29.67
N PRO A 293 -12.70 -18.84 -28.96
CA PRO A 293 -13.45 -17.77 -28.32
C PRO A 293 -12.72 -17.27 -27.08
N HIS A 294 -12.98 -16.01 -26.71
CA HIS A 294 -12.76 -15.53 -25.34
C HIS A 294 -14.03 -15.74 -24.52
N VAL A 295 -13.86 -15.95 -23.22
CA VAL A 295 -14.95 -16.04 -22.24
C VAL A 295 -14.71 -15.03 -21.12
N GLY A 296 -15.78 -14.64 -20.43
CA GLY A 296 -15.71 -13.68 -19.33
C GLY A 296 -15.23 -14.29 -18.02
N LEU A 297 -15.00 -13.41 -17.04
CA LEU A 297 -14.76 -13.79 -15.66
C LEU A 297 -16.00 -14.48 -15.07
N ARG A 298 -15.78 -15.36 -14.09
CA ARG A 298 -16.84 -15.80 -13.19
C ARG A 298 -17.32 -14.60 -12.37
N GLU A 299 -18.59 -14.57 -12.02
CA GLU A 299 -19.20 -13.46 -11.26
C GLU A 299 -18.41 -13.12 -9.99
N GLU A 300 -18.14 -14.11 -9.15
CA GLU A 300 -17.34 -13.94 -7.93
C GLU A 300 -15.96 -13.33 -8.22
N SER A 301 -15.26 -13.83 -9.25
CA SER A 301 -13.95 -13.30 -9.63
C SER A 301 -14.05 -11.84 -10.09
N ALA A 302 -15.09 -11.48 -10.84
CA ALA A 302 -15.33 -10.11 -11.28
C ALA A 302 -15.64 -9.18 -10.10
N VAL A 303 -16.44 -9.63 -9.14
CA VAL A 303 -16.75 -8.87 -7.92
C VAL A 303 -15.46 -8.56 -7.15
N GLN A 304 -14.66 -9.58 -6.84
CA GLN A 304 -13.43 -9.35 -6.07
C GLN A 304 -12.40 -8.51 -6.82
N LEU A 305 -12.21 -8.76 -8.13
CA LEU A 305 -11.33 -7.94 -8.97
C LEU A 305 -11.79 -6.47 -9.06
N ALA A 306 -13.09 -6.19 -9.03
CA ALA A 306 -13.60 -4.82 -9.03
C ALA A 306 -13.38 -4.09 -7.69
N HIS A 307 -13.15 -4.83 -6.59
CA HIS A 307 -12.96 -4.29 -5.24
C HIS A 307 -11.49 -4.15 -4.83
N VAL A 308 -10.53 -4.67 -5.62
CA VAL A 308 -9.09 -4.48 -5.35
C VAL A 308 -8.68 -3.00 -5.24
N LYS A 309 -9.40 -2.10 -5.91
CA LYS A 309 -9.20 -0.63 -5.82
C LYS A 309 -9.41 -0.03 -4.43
N PHE A 310 -9.94 -0.79 -3.47
CA PHE A 310 -10.11 -0.37 -2.08
C PHE A 310 -8.95 -0.81 -1.17
N ALA A 311 -8.03 -1.64 -1.68
CA ALA A 311 -6.74 -1.85 -1.05
C ALA A 311 -5.96 -0.53 -1.01
N ASP A 312 -5.03 -0.42 -0.07
CA ASP A 312 -4.12 0.72 0.03
C ASP A 312 -2.90 0.52 -0.87
N SER A 313 -2.55 -0.74 -1.17
CA SER A 313 -1.51 -1.11 -2.12
C SER A 313 -1.83 -2.44 -2.82
N ILE A 314 -1.31 -2.59 -4.05
CA ILE A 314 -1.52 -3.77 -4.91
C ILE A 314 -0.17 -4.18 -5.50
N ALA A 315 0.25 -5.42 -5.29
CA ALA A 315 1.33 -6.02 -6.08
C ALA A 315 0.74 -6.64 -7.36
N VAL A 316 1.41 -6.47 -8.50
CA VAL A 316 1.01 -7.08 -9.79
C VAL A 316 2.24 -7.41 -10.61
N ASP A 317 2.28 -8.57 -11.27
CA ASP A 317 3.45 -8.98 -12.04
C ASP A 317 3.19 -8.95 -13.55
N PRO A 318 3.71 -7.95 -14.28
CA PRO A 318 3.79 -7.99 -15.74
C PRO A 318 4.45 -9.27 -16.28
N HIS A 319 5.44 -9.83 -15.57
CA HIS A 319 6.10 -11.08 -15.97
C HIS A 319 5.31 -12.36 -15.70
N LYS A 320 4.09 -12.25 -15.17
CA LYS A 320 3.14 -13.36 -14.99
C LYS A 320 2.05 -13.29 -16.06
N ALA A 321 0.85 -12.86 -15.70
CA ALA A 321 -0.29 -12.76 -16.60
C ALA A 321 -0.23 -11.55 -17.56
N GLY A 322 0.80 -10.71 -17.44
CA GLY A 322 1.08 -9.61 -18.37
C GLY A 322 1.88 -10.01 -19.62
N TYR A 323 2.37 -11.26 -19.70
CA TYR A 323 3.14 -11.79 -20.83
C TYR A 323 4.44 -11.03 -21.14
N ILE A 324 5.02 -10.35 -20.15
CA ILE A 324 6.34 -9.70 -20.25
C ILE A 324 7.43 -10.70 -19.81
N PRO A 325 8.60 -10.76 -20.46
CA PRO A 325 9.70 -11.57 -19.95
C PRO A 325 10.16 -11.10 -18.56
N TYR A 326 10.72 -12.01 -17.76
CA TYR A 326 11.45 -11.62 -16.55
C TYR A 326 12.64 -10.69 -16.88
N PRO A 327 12.99 -9.77 -15.97
CA PRO A 327 12.28 -9.37 -14.74
C PRO A 327 11.25 -8.25 -14.99
N ALA A 328 10.04 -8.37 -14.42
CA ALA A 328 9.04 -7.30 -14.37
C ALA A 328 7.94 -7.61 -13.33
N GLY A 329 8.14 -7.18 -12.08
CA GLY A 329 7.08 -7.01 -11.08
C GLY A 329 6.68 -5.56 -10.93
N ALA A 330 5.62 -5.27 -10.18
CA ALA A 330 5.20 -3.91 -9.90
C ALA A 330 4.48 -3.79 -8.56
N LEU A 331 4.57 -2.59 -7.98
CA LEU A 331 3.81 -2.18 -6.80
C LEU A 331 3.05 -0.89 -7.12
N CYS A 332 1.76 -0.87 -6.78
CA CYS A 332 0.89 0.29 -6.93
C CYS A 332 0.33 0.70 -5.57
N TYR A 333 0.48 1.96 -5.20
CA TYR A 333 -0.17 2.56 -4.03
C TYR A 333 -1.43 3.32 -4.44
N ARG A 334 -2.52 3.15 -3.70
CA ARG A 334 -3.76 3.91 -3.90
C ARG A 334 -3.53 5.41 -3.68
N ASP A 335 -2.77 5.72 -2.64
CA ASP A 335 -2.27 7.05 -2.33
C ASP A 335 -0.75 7.05 -2.49
N GLY A 336 -0.28 7.70 -3.55
CA GLY A 336 1.13 7.71 -3.92
C GLY A 336 2.05 8.32 -2.85
N ARG A 337 1.51 9.07 -1.88
CA ARG A 337 2.29 9.60 -0.75
C ARG A 337 2.83 8.48 0.15
N MET A 338 2.23 7.29 0.12
CA MET A 338 2.70 6.13 0.89
C MET A 338 4.13 5.70 0.56
N ARG A 339 4.61 5.98 -0.67
CA ARG A 339 5.99 5.67 -1.11
C ARG A 339 7.07 6.38 -0.29
N TYR A 340 6.78 7.56 0.24
CA TYR A 340 7.73 8.35 1.05
C TYR A 340 8.04 7.69 2.40
N LEU A 341 7.18 6.77 2.86
CA LEU A 341 7.47 6.00 4.07
C LEU A 341 8.62 5.01 3.87
N LEU A 342 9.06 4.76 2.64
CA LEU A 342 10.24 3.95 2.32
C LEU A 342 11.54 4.76 2.41
N THR A 343 11.46 6.07 2.70
CA THR A 343 12.61 6.98 2.70
C THR A 343 12.71 7.74 4.03
N TRP A 344 13.67 8.66 4.12
CA TRP A 344 13.77 9.67 5.18
C TRP A 344 13.22 11.03 4.73
N SER A 345 12.46 11.06 3.63
CA SER A 345 12.03 12.28 2.97
C SER A 345 10.51 12.42 2.95
N ALA A 346 10.02 13.62 3.18
CA ALA A 346 8.62 14.01 3.04
C ALA A 346 8.34 14.38 1.57
N PRO A 347 7.05 14.38 1.17
CA PRO A 347 6.68 14.84 -0.17
C PRO A 347 7.17 16.27 -0.42
N TYR A 348 7.92 16.47 -1.50
CA TYR A 348 8.32 17.80 -1.96
C TYR A 348 7.28 18.35 -2.93
N LEU A 349 6.98 19.65 -2.83
CA LEU A 349 6.30 20.37 -3.90
C LEU A 349 7.25 20.46 -5.09
N HIS A 350 6.94 19.74 -6.18
CA HIS A 350 7.80 19.70 -7.36
C HIS A 350 8.08 21.10 -7.93
N GLN A 351 9.37 21.40 -8.13
CA GLN A 351 9.81 22.51 -8.97
C GLN A 351 10.26 21.97 -10.33
N GLY A 352 9.56 22.38 -11.39
CA GLY A 352 9.60 21.80 -12.74
C GLY A 352 10.90 21.95 -13.55
N SER A 353 12.06 22.18 -12.94
CA SER A 353 13.35 22.30 -13.64
C SER A 353 14.27 21.08 -13.49
N GLY A 354 14.01 20.16 -12.56
CA GLY A 354 14.75 18.90 -12.41
C GLY A 354 13.78 17.73 -12.39
N GLY A 355 13.91 16.76 -13.29
CA GLY A 355 13.04 15.59 -13.31
C GLY A 355 13.15 14.78 -12.01
N GLU A 356 12.05 14.17 -11.56
CA GLU A 356 12.00 13.34 -10.36
C GLU A 356 12.62 11.96 -10.64
N SER A 357 13.55 11.53 -9.79
CA SER A 357 14.07 10.16 -9.81
C SER A 357 13.06 9.20 -9.19
N ILE A 358 12.71 8.13 -9.91
CA ILE A 358 11.72 7.15 -9.44
C ILE A 358 12.33 6.07 -8.54
N GLY A 359 13.58 5.67 -8.80
CA GLY A 359 14.23 4.53 -8.14
C GLY A 359 14.77 4.78 -6.72
N VAL A 360 14.27 5.81 -6.01
CA VAL A 360 14.58 6.04 -4.58
C VAL A 360 13.44 5.59 -3.66
N TYR A 361 12.30 5.18 -4.23
CA TYR A 361 11.08 4.84 -3.50
C TYR A 361 10.84 3.33 -3.43
N GLY A 362 11.90 2.56 -3.22
CA GLY A 362 11.86 1.10 -3.22
C GLY A 362 13.05 0.45 -2.50
N ILE A 363 13.11 -0.87 -2.57
CA ILE A 363 14.23 -1.68 -2.05
C ILE A 363 15.44 -1.61 -2.97
N GLU A 364 15.17 -1.54 -4.27
CA GLU A 364 16.18 -1.73 -5.31
C GLU A 364 16.93 -0.44 -5.61
N GLY A 365 18.17 -0.61 -6.06
CA GLY A 365 18.94 0.43 -6.71
C GLY A 365 19.00 0.14 -8.20
N ARG A 366 20.20 -0.14 -8.72
CA ARG A 366 20.43 -0.44 -10.14
C ARG A 366 20.05 -1.87 -10.51
#